data_AF-A0A7W9XQK4-F1
#
_entry.id   AF-A0A7W9XQK4-F1
#
_cell.length_a   1.000
_cell.length_b   1.000
_cell.length_c   1.000
_cell.angle_alpha   90.00
_cell.angle_beta   90.00
_cell.angle_gamma   90.00
#
_symmetry.space_group_name_H-M   'P 1'
#
loop_
_entity.id
_entity.type
_entity.pdbx_description
1 polymer ?
#
loop_
_entity_poly.entity_id
_entity_poly.type
_entity_poly.pdbx_seq_one_letter_code
_entity_poly.pdbx_strand_id
1 'polypeptide(L)'
;MKLQLRWMLYSILITLSIQLPVYAQDEPAVKYAYVTDSVGAHHASSGNVIAANIPKVVIVANADNSLNAAGFDEEIYLQELASLDKYDKHHNPKPIVNLLKDGKFKAVSSDKKRSHKFYYHLANIFTRLKMYPLAMKCYFKTLPLEEEQLTDSLSLGNYAQQNNDPSVVLINNPTDTSVAGLLAINSKDEQLLTADTSGYVYNSKEIQSKPETMDNIIDPFDDGKKASAYALMIHIQQPLSGKRKIYIKLNKVGHTFITLIKYNSDSTSVSRSFGFYPKKDHFLSATPLFPSSTSVFKNDELHSWDETIGRFISERKFKKILEVIKEYDQKRYNLNKNNCTDFGLNLAGTAGIKIMDTRGSWPLGSGNNPASAGQSVLEGKVLNTDGNYSLFICNDLDLKP
;
A
#
# COMPACT_ATOMS: atom_id res chain seq x y z
N MET A 1 47.13 28.05 3.90
CA MET A 1 47.68 26.73 4.29
C MET A 1 46.63 25.73 4.78
N LYS A 2 45.75 26.05 5.75
CA LYS A 2 44.74 25.10 6.28
C LYS A 2 43.70 24.59 5.27
N LEU A 3 43.32 25.40 4.27
CA LEU A 3 42.35 25.01 3.25
C LEU A 3 42.92 24.01 2.24
N GLN A 4 44.18 24.20 1.81
CA GLN A 4 44.86 23.30 0.88
C GLN A 4 45.20 21.94 1.52
N LEU A 5 45.52 21.92 2.81
CA LEU A 5 45.74 20.67 3.54
C LEU A 5 44.46 19.83 3.64
N ARG A 6 43.30 20.49 3.79
CA ARG A 6 41.99 19.82 3.73
C ARG A 6 41.74 19.22 2.35
N TRP A 7 41.96 19.97 1.28
CA TRP A 7 41.79 19.47 -0.10
C TRP A 7 42.73 18.30 -0.43
N MET A 8 43.97 18.30 0.05
CA MET A 8 44.88 17.16 -0.12
C MET A 8 44.43 15.91 0.66
N LEU A 9 43.96 16.07 1.90
CA LEU A 9 43.36 14.95 2.66
C LEU A 9 42.09 14.41 1.96
N TYR A 10 41.29 15.28 1.35
CA TYR A 10 40.12 14.89 0.55
C TYR A 10 40.51 14.04 -0.66
N SER A 11 41.55 14.44 -1.41
CA SER A 11 42.00 13.68 -2.58
C SER A 11 42.56 12.31 -2.23
N ILE A 12 43.28 12.19 -1.10
CA ILE A 12 43.85 10.92 -0.62
C ILE A 12 42.75 9.96 -0.13
N LEU A 13 41.70 10.45 0.53
CA LEU A 13 40.57 9.62 0.98
C LEU A 13 39.73 9.10 -0.20
N ILE A 14 39.58 9.89 -1.26
CA ILE A 14 38.86 9.48 -2.48
C ILE A 14 39.63 8.36 -3.20
N THR A 15 40.96 8.44 -3.31
CA THR A 15 41.75 7.42 -4.00
C THR A 15 41.83 6.10 -3.23
N LEU A 16 41.89 6.12 -1.90
CA LEU A 16 41.87 4.91 -1.06
C LEU A 16 40.52 4.17 -1.09
N SER A 17 39.42 4.86 -1.38
CA SER A 17 38.08 4.26 -1.43
C SER A 17 37.80 3.45 -2.71
N ILE A 18 38.69 3.53 -3.71
CA ILE A 18 38.50 2.90 -5.04
C ILE A 18 39.11 1.49 -5.10
N GLN A 19 39.90 1.07 -4.11
CA GLN A 19 40.69 -0.18 -4.16
C GLN A 19 40.19 -1.34 -3.28
N LEU A 20 38.90 -1.38 -2.91
CA LEU A 20 38.36 -2.56 -2.22
C LEU A 20 37.78 -3.57 -3.23
N PRO A 21 38.24 -4.84 -3.22
CA PRO A 21 37.72 -5.86 -4.11
C PRO A 21 36.26 -6.17 -3.79
N VAL A 22 35.44 -6.18 -4.84
CA VAL A 22 34.06 -6.65 -4.81
C VAL A 22 34.08 -8.16 -4.60
N TYR A 23 33.89 -8.62 -3.36
CA TYR A 23 33.58 -10.01 -3.11
C TYR A 23 32.18 -10.30 -3.68
N ALA A 24 32.14 -11.22 -4.64
CA ALA A 24 30.94 -11.84 -5.16
C ALA A 24 30.20 -12.55 -4.00
N GLN A 25 28.91 -12.27 -3.87
CA GLN A 25 28.00 -13.09 -3.06
C GLN A 25 27.12 -13.86 -4.03
N ASP A 26 27.23 -15.19 -3.95
CA ASP A 26 26.49 -16.14 -4.77
C ASP A 26 24.98 -16.00 -4.56
N GLU A 27 24.22 -16.18 -5.65
CA GLU A 27 22.76 -16.10 -5.69
C GLU A 27 22.14 -17.39 -5.12
N PRO A 28 21.30 -17.33 -4.06
CA PRO A 28 20.33 -18.38 -3.81
C PRO A 28 19.11 -18.18 -4.71
N ALA A 29 18.71 -19.24 -5.42
CA ALA A 29 17.45 -19.30 -6.14
C ALA A 29 16.28 -19.09 -5.16
N VAL A 30 15.52 -18.00 -5.32
CA VAL A 30 14.38 -17.66 -4.47
C VAL A 30 13.20 -18.56 -4.87
N LYS A 31 12.81 -19.47 -3.97
CA LYS A 31 11.51 -20.15 -4.02
C LYS A 31 10.51 -19.37 -3.17
N TYR A 32 9.44 -18.91 -3.81
CA TYR A 32 8.35 -18.19 -3.16
C TYR A 32 7.63 -19.10 -2.16
N ALA A 33 7.39 -18.60 -0.96
CA ALA A 33 6.44 -19.19 -0.04
C ALA A 33 5.03 -18.85 -0.53
N TYR A 34 4.43 -19.75 -1.29
CA TYR A 34 2.99 -19.75 -1.47
C TYR A 34 2.35 -20.19 -0.15
N VAL A 35 1.36 -19.43 0.31
CA VAL A 35 0.46 -19.89 1.37
C VAL A 35 -0.30 -21.10 0.80
N THR A 36 0.10 -22.29 1.22
CA THR A 36 -0.65 -23.53 0.92
C THR A 36 -1.69 -23.72 2.01
N ASP A 37 -2.97 -23.61 1.63
CA ASP A 37 -4.08 -24.08 2.46
C ASP A 37 -3.94 -25.60 2.61
N SER A 38 -3.39 -26.05 3.75
CA SER A 38 -3.45 -27.46 4.14
C SER A 38 -4.73 -27.69 4.96
N VAL A 39 -5.85 -27.90 4.26
CA VAL A 39 -7.03 -28.53 4.86
C VAL A 39 -6.78 -30.04 4.86
N GLY A 40 -6.17 -30.53 5.95
CA GLY A 40 -6.05 -31.96 6.24
C GLY A 40 -7.24 -32.42 7.06
N ALA A 41 -8.15 -33.16 6.43
CA ALA A 41 -9.26 -33.84 7.06
C ALA A 41 -8.79 -35.02 7.92
N HIS A 42 -9.34 -35.16 9.14
CA HIS A 42 -9.45 -36.45 9.83
C HIS A 42 -10.85 -36.61 10.43
N HIS A 43 -11.43 -37.76 10.13
CA HIS A 43 -12.79 -38.22 10.43
C HIS A 43 -12.98 -38.68 11.89
N ALA A 44 -14.16 -38.34 12.42
CA ALA A 44 -15.10 -39.12 13.26
C ALA A 44 -14.68 -39.70 14.63
N SER A 45 -15.44 -39.38 15.69
CA SER A 45 -16.60 -40.20 16.12
C SER A 45 -17.34 -39.65 17.37
N SER A 46 -18.67 -39.89 17.39
CA SER A 46 -19.62 -39.87 18.54
C SER A 46 -19.87 -38.54 19.27
N GLY A 47 -21.09 -38.11 19.61
CA GLY A 47 -22.45 -38.65 19.55
C GLY A 47 -23.41 -37.64 20.21
N ASN A 48 -24.71 -37.94 20.15
CA ASN A 48 -25.86 -37.29 20.84
C ASN A 48 -26.62 -36.16 20.12
N VAL A 49 -27.57 -36.62 19.30
CA VAL A 49 -29.01 -36.31 19.29
C VAL A 49 -29.51 -35.30 20.33
N ILE A 50 -30.11 -34.18 19.88
CA ILE A 50 -31.45 -33.72 20.30
C ILE A 50 -32.14 -33.08 19.08
N ALA A 51 -33.31 -33.62 18.73
CA ALA A 51 -34.20 -33.12 17.70
C ALA A 51 -35.08 -31.97 18.24
N ALA A 52 -35.29 -30.94 17.43
CA ALA A 52 -36.41 -30.01 17.60
C ALA A 52 -36.96 -29.61 16.23
N ASN A 53 -38.19 -30.04 15.96
CA ASN A 53 -39.03 -29.70 14.82
C ASN A 53 -39.55 -28.26 14.93
N ILE A 54 -39.30 -27.41 13.93
CA ILE A 54 -40.05 -26.14 13.68
C ILE A 54 -40.17 -25.95 12.15
N PRO A 55 -41.32 -25.48 11.62
CA PRO A 55 -41.81 -25.88 10.30
C PRO A 55 -41.22 -25.11 9.11
N LYS A 56 -41.15 -25.81 7.97
CA LYS A 56 -40.85 -25.28 6.63
C LYS A 56 -41.81 -24.14 6.26
N VAL A 57 -41.31 -22.92 6.24
CA VAL A 57 -41.85 -21.86 5.38
C VAL A 57 -40.96 -21.78 4.16
N VAL A 58 -41.46 -22.32 3.04
CA VAL A 58 -40.85 -22.17 1.73
C VAL A 58 -41.19 -20.77 1.23
N ILE A 59 -40.22 -19.85 1.29
CA ILE A 59 -40.27 -18.63 0.49
C ILE A 59 -39.49 -18.92 -0.78
N VAL A 60 -40.21 -19.23 -1.87
CA VAL A 60 -39.64 -19.24 -3.21
C VAL A 60 -39.44 -17.78 -3.61
N ALA A 61 -38.22 -17.27 -3.41
CA ALA A 61 -37.78 -16.08 -4.11
C ALA A 61 -37.37 -16.53 -5.52
N ASN A 62 -38.22 -16.26 -6.50
CA ASN A 62 -37.87 -16.41 -7.91
C ASN A 62 -36.73 -15.43 -8.22
N ALA A 63 -35.52 -15.96 -8.42
CA ALA A 63 -34.45 -15.22 -9.07
C ALA A 63 -34.86 -15.01 -10.52
N ASP A 64 -35.08 -13.75 -10.89
CA ASP A 64 -35.20 -13.32 -12.27
C ASP A 64 -33.84 -13.53 -12.97
N ASN A 65 -33.59 -14.75 -13.41
CA ASN A 65 -32.41 -15.18 -14.18
C ASN A 65 -32.54 -14.76 -15.65
N SER A 66 -32.80 -13.48 -15.90
CA SER A 66 -32.85 -12.93 -17.26
C SER A 66 -31.62 -12.07 -17.58
N LEU A 67 -30.43 -12.63 -17.35
CA LEU A 67 -29.23 -12.24 -18.09
C LEU A 67 -28.57 -13.51 -18.61
N ASN A 68 -28.70 -13.73 -19.92
CA ASN A 68 -28.02 -14.79 -20.67
C ASN A 68 -26.50 -14.72 -20.42
N ALA A 69 -26.00 -15.53 -19.49
CA ALA A 69 -24.59 -15.81 -19.26
C ALA A 69 -24.00 -16.77 -20.32
N ALA A 70 -24.60 -16.80 -21.52
CA ALA A 70 -24.08 -17.54 -22.66
C ALA A 70 -23.06 -16.66 -23.39
N GLY A 71 -21.86 -16.55 -22.84
CA GLY A 71 -20.75 -15.84 -23.50
C GLY A 71 -19.69 -15.24 -22.57
N PHE A 72 -19.86 -15.31 -21.24
CA PHE A 72 -18.84 -14.84 -20.30
C PHE A 72 -18.02 -16.02 -19.78
N ASP A 73 -16.82 -16.20 -20.33
CA ASP A 73 -15.83 -17.14 -19.81
C ASP A 73 -14.99 -16.44 -18.72
N GLU A 74 -15.39 -16.66 -17.47
CA GLU A 74 -14.80 -16.06 -16.27
C GLU A 74 -13.33 -16.47 -16.06
N GLU A 75 -12.93 -17.68 -16.49
CA GLU A 75 -11.54 -18.14 -16.38
C GLU A 75 -10.65 -17.41 -17.38
N ILE A 76 -11.13 -17.19 -18.61
CA ILE A 76 -10.44 -16.35 -19.60
C ILE A 76 -10.30 -14.92 -19.06
N TYR A 77 -11.32 -14.38 -18.40
CA TYR A 77 -11.29 -13.02 -17.85
C TYR A 77 -10.33 -12.89 -16.65
N LEU A 78 -10.28 -13.87 -15.76
CA LEU A 78 -9.29 -13.92 -14.69
C LEU A 78 -7.86 -14.12 -15.24
N GLN A 79 -7.70 -14.89 -16.33
CA GLN A 79 -6.42 -15.01 -17.03
C GLN A 79 -6.02 -13.69 -17.70
N GLU A 80 -6.96 -12.96 -18.31
CA GLU A 80 -6.73 -11.65 -18.90
C GLU A 80 -6.32 -10.64 -17.82
N LEU A 81 -7.01 -10.60 -16.68
CA LEU A 81 -6.63 -9.80 -15.51
C LEU A 81 -5.27 -10.19 -14.94
N ALA A 82 -4.99 -11.48 -14.78
CA ALA A 82 -3.70 -11.97 -14.33
C ALA A 82 -2.58 -11.67 -15.34
N SER A 83 -2.91 -11.58 -16.63
CA SER A 83 -1.98 -11.16 -17.69
C SER A 83 -1.70 -9.65 -17.62
N LEU A 84 -2.70 -8.83 -17.26
CA LEU A 84 -2.53 -7.40 -16.98
C LEU A 84 -1.77 -7.17 -15.66
N ASP A 85 -1.89 -8.10 -14.70
CA ASP A 85 -1.11 -8.14 -13.45
C ASP A 85 0.36 -8.55 -13.69
N LYS A 86 0.66 -9.20 -14.83
CA LYS A 86 1.99 -9.69 -15.22
C LYS A 86 2.50 -9.03 -16.50
N TYR A 87 2.68 -7.72 -16.59
CA TYR A 87 3.47 -7.17 -17.72
C TYR A 87 4.10 -5.81 -17.43
N ASP A 88 5.40 -5.75 -17.78
CA ASP A 88 6.36 -4.65 -18.02
C ASP A 88 6.07 -3.28 -17.38
N LYS A 89 7.12 -2.66 -16.80
CA LYS A 89 7.11 -1.32 -16.16
C LYS A 89 6.34 -0.24 -16.92
N HIS A 90 6.19 -0.41 -18.23
CA HIS A 90 5.36 0.37 -19.14
C HIS A 90 3.85 0.08 -19.00
N HIS A 91 3.29 0.44 -17.85
CA HIS A 91 1.85 0.35 -17.58
C HIS A 91 1.04 1.23 -18.55
N ASN A 92 0.47 0.62 -19.59
CA ASN A 92 -0.57 1.24 -20.41
C ASN A 92 -1.92 1.03 -19.71
N PRO A 93 -2.63 2.07 -19.25
CA PRO A 93 -3.88 1.91 -18.54
C PRO A 93 -5.06 1.59 -19.46
N LYS A 94 -4.92 1.73 -20.79
CA LYS A 94 -6.01 1.54 -21.76
C LYS A 94 -6.68 0.15 -21.70
N PRO A 95 -5.94 -0.97 -21.61
CA PRO A 95 -6.55 -2.30 -21.49
C PRO A 95 -7.38 -2.42 -20.22
N ILE A 96 -6.90 -1.87 -19.10
CA ILE A 96 -7.61 -1.87 -17.81
C ILE A 96 -8.89 -1.04 -17.92
N VAL A 97 -8.83 0.15 -18.51
CA VAL A 97 -10.02 0.99 -18.71
C VAL A 97 -11.07 0.31 -19.58
N ASN A 98 -10.65 -0.35 -20.65
CA ASN A 98 -11.56 -1.09 -21.52
C ASN A 98 -12.21 -2.25 -20.75
N LEU A 99 -11.42 -2.97 -19.95
CA LEU A 99 -11.90 -4.04 -19.08
C LEU A 99 -12.93 -3.54 -18.05
N LEU A 100 -12.72 -2.32 -17.52
CA LEU A 100 -13.63 -1.71 -16.53
C LEU A 100 -14.94 -1.21 -17.17
N LYS A 101 -14.88 -0.72 -18.41
CA LYS A 101 -16.04 -0.20 -19.17
C LYS A 101 -17.02 -1.27 -19.63
N ASP A 102 -16.58 -2.52 -19.75
CA ASP A 102 -17.38 -3.60 -20.33
C ASP A 102 -18.57 -4.07 -19.47
N GLY A 103 -18.81 -3.49 -18.29
CA GLY A 103 -19.99 -3.80 -17.45
C GLY A 103 -20.04 -5.24 -16.89
N LYS A 104 -19.03 -6.06 -17.17
CA LYS A 104 -18.88 -7.47 -16.76
C LYS A 104 -18.65 -7.66 -15.25
N PHE A 105 -18.47 -6.57 -14.51
CA PHE A 105 -18.28 -6.54 -13.06
C PHE A 105 -19.35 -7.28 -12.24
N LYS A 106 -20.62 -7.23 -12.68
CA LYS A 106 -21.73 -7.82 -11.94
C LYS A 106 -21.75 -9.35 -11.98
N ALA A 107 -21.12 -9.97 -12.99
CA ALA A 107 -21.11 -11.42 -13.14
C ALA A 107 -20.12 -12.10 -12.18
N VAL A 108 -18.92 -11.52 -12.02
CA VAL A 108 -17.80 -12.07 -11.21
C VAL A 108 -18.06 -11.96 -9.69
N SER A 109 -18.90 -11.01 -9.25
CA SER A 109 -19.21 -10.80 -7.83
C SER A 109 -20.16 -11.84 -7.22
N SER A 110 -20.67 -12.80 -8.00
CA SER A 110 -21.66 -13.78 -7.54
C SER A 110 -21.06 -14.99 -6.79
N ASP A 111 -19.80 -15.35 -7.06
CA ASP A 111 -19.05 -16.39 -6.34
C ASP A 111 -18.05 -15.77 -5.36
N LYS A 112 -18.22 -16.03 -4.05
CA LYS A 112 -17.37 -15.47 -2.98
C LYS A 112 -15.87 -15.77 -3.14
N LYS A 113 -15.48 -16.98 -3.56
CA LYS A 113 -14.05 -17.35 -3.68
C LYS A 113 -13.41 -16.70 -4.91
N ARG A 114 -14.15 -16.65 -6.03
CA ARG A 114 -13.69 -16.03 -7.27
C ARG A 114 -13.62 -14.51 -7.15
N SER A 115 -14.59 -13.92 -6.45
CA SER A 115 -14.62 -12.50 -6.09
C SER A 115 -13.38 -12.06 -5.29
N HIS A 116 -12.89 -12.89 -4.35
CA HIS A 116 -11.67 -12.59 -3.60
C HIS A 116 -10.44 -12.41 -4.51
N LYS A 117 -10.17 -13.38 -5.40
CA LYS A 117 -9.02 -13.31 -6.33
C LYS A 117 -9.17 -12.13 -7.29
N PHE A 118 -10.37 -11.94 -7.83
CA PHE A 118 -10.68 -10.82 -8.72
C PHE A 118 -10.35 -9.47 -8.09
N TYR A 119 -10.87 -9.21 -6.89
CA TYR A 119 -10.61 -7.97 -6.17
C TYR A 119 -9.15 -7.81 -5.76
N TYR A 120 -8.43 -8.90 -5.46
CA TYR A 120 -7.00 -8.84 -5.18
C TYR A 120 -6.19 -8.39 -6.41
N HIS A 121 -6.47 -8.96 -7.59
CA HIS A 121 -5.82 -8.54 -8.83
C HIS A 121 -6.13 -7.07 -9.18
N LEU A 122 -7.38 -6.63 -8.99
CA LEU A 122 -7.72 -5.22 -9.15
C LEU A 122 -6.97 -4.33 -8.16
N ALA A 123 -6.78 -4.77 -6.91
CA ALA A 123 -5.99 -4.04 -5.94
C ALA A 123 -4.53 -3.87 -6.42
N ASN A 124 -3.90 -4.93 -6.95
CA ASN A 124 -2.57 -4.85 -7.53
C ASN A 124 -2.51 -3.86 -8.70
N ILE A 125 -3.43 -4.00 -9.66
CA ILE A 125 -3.50 -3.14 -10.84
C ILE A 125 -3.64 -1.66 -10.44
N PHE A 126 -4.59 -1.34 -9.58
CA PHE A 126 -4.80 0.04 -9.13
C PHE A 126 -3.63 0.58 -8.32
N THR A 127 -2.89 -0.27 -7.60
CA THR A 127 -1.67 0.14 -6.91
C THR A 127 -0.58 0.55 -7.89
N ARG A 128 -0.36 -0.22 -8.97
CA ARG A 128 0.64 0.11 -10.00
C ARG A 128 0.25 1.34 -10.82
N LEU A 129 -1.06 1.58 -10.98
CA LEU A 129 -1.60 2.84 -11.52
C LEU A 129 -1.59 4.00 -10.52
N LYS A 130 -1.12 3.80 -9.29
CA LYS A 130 -1.06 4.80 -8.20
C LYS A 130 -2.43 5.31 -7.77
N MET A 131 -3.50 4.56 -8.08
CA MET A 131 -4.87 4.79 -7.64
C MET A 131 -5.11 4.16 -6.26
N TYR A 132 -4.31 4.55 -5.27
CA TYR A 132 -4.25 3.89 -3.97
C TYR A 132 -5.59 3.80 -3.21
N PRO A 133 -6.47 4.83 -3.22
CA PRO A 133 -7.79 4.70 -2.61
C PRO A 133 -8.64 3.58 -3.22
N LEU A 134 -8.58 3.40 -4.53
CA LEU A 134 -9.33 2.36 -5.22
C LEU A 134 -8.69 0.98 -5.00
N ALA A 135 -7.36 0.91 -5.00
CA ALA A 135 -6.62 -0.31 -4.67
C ALA A 135 -7.02 -0.84 -3.29
N MET A 136 -7.04 0.02 -2.28
CA MET A 136 -7.39 -0.39 -0.92
C MET A 136 -8.89 -0.69 -0.75
N LYS A 137 -9.80 -0.04 -1.52
CA LYS A 137 -11.21 -0.48 -1.60
C LYS A 137 -11.35 -1.88 -2.17
N CYS A 138 -10.62 -2.21 -3.24
CA CYS A 138 -10.58 -3.56 -3.80
C CYS A 138 -10.03 -4.55 -2.76
N TYR A 139 -8.91 -4.22 -2.11
CA TYR A 139 -8.35 -5.06 -1.07
C TYR A 139 -9.33 -5.30 0.09
N PHE A 140 -10.10 -4.29 0.50
CA PHE A 140 -11.14 -4.42 1.53
C PHE A 140 -12.15 -5.54 1.20
N LYS A 141 -12.54 -5.68 -0.07
CA LYS A 141 -13.45 -6.73 -0.53
C LYS A 141 -12.86 -8.14 -0.47
N THR A 142 -11.54 -8.25 -0.28
CA THR A 142 -10.86 -9.54 -0.10
C THR A 142 -10.82 -9.98 1.37
N LEU A 143 -11.08 -9.08 2.32
CA LEU A 143 -11.01 -9.40 3.74
C LEU A 143 -12.19 -10.30 4.18
N PRO A 144 -11.95 -11.28 5.08
CA PRO A 144 -13.04 -12.03 5.70
C PRO A 144 -13.85 -11.06 6.57
N LEU A 145 -15.05 -10.70 6.13
CA LEU A 145 -15.96 -9.83 6.87
C LEU A 145 -16.64 -10.65 7.97
N GLU A 146 -16.00 -10.79 9.13
CA GLU A 146 -16.73 -11.02 10.38
C GLU A 146 -17.13 -9.65 10.94
N GLU A 147 -18.43 -9.34 10.94
CA GLU A 147 -18.98 -8.03 11.31
C GLU A 147 -18.48 -7.49 12.67
N GLU A 148 -18.15 -8.37 13.62
CA GLU A 148 -17.69 -8.00 14.96
C GLU A 148 -16.28 -7.41 15.00
N GLN A 149 -15.38 -7.76 14.08
CA GLN A 149 -13.95 -7.41 14.14
C GLN A 149 -13.59 -6.06 13.46
N LEU A 150 -14.54 -5.46 12.74
CA LEU A 150 -14.34 -4.23 11.96
C LEU A 150 -14.50 -2.96 12.81
N THR A 151 -15.14 -3.05 13.96
CA THR A 151 -15.55 -1.92 14.82
C THR A 151 -14.39 -1.11 15.40
N ASP A 152 -13.25 -1.74 15.68
CA ASP A 152 -12.07 -1.07 16.24
C ASP A 152 -11.15 -0.47 15.17
N SER A 153 -11.21 -0.98 13.93
CA SER A 153 -10.34 -0.54 12.83
C SER A 153 -11.03 0.41 11.85
N LEU A 154 -12.36 0.48 11.85
CA LEU A 154 -13.15 1.32 10.95
C LEU A 154 -14.08 2.14 11.82
N SER A 155 -13.89 3.46 11.79
CA SER A 155 -14.61 4.40 12.62
C SER A 155 -16.08 4.51 12.19
N LEU A 156 -16.91 3.49 12.47
CA LEU A 156 -18.31 3.78 12.77
C LEU A 156 -18.35 4.37 14.18
N GLY A 157 -18.21 5.69 14.25
CA GLY A 157 -18.52 6.41 15.48
C GLY A 157 -19.93 6.05 15.92
N ASN A 158 -20.03 5.30 17.02
CA ASN A 158 -21.24 5.13 17.80
C ASN A 158 -21.61 6.50 18.41
N TYR A 159 -22.34 7.31 17.65
CA TYR A 159 -23.13 8.44 18.17
C TYR A 159 -24.59 8.14 17.86
N ALA A 160 -25.13 7.11 18.53
CA ALA A 160 -26.55 7.02 18.74
C ALA A 160 -26.84 7.76 20.05
N GLN A 161 -27.77 8.72 19.97
CA GLN A 161 -28.36 9.52 21.06
C GLN A 161 -27.52 10.66 21.65
N GLN A 162 -27.60 11.81 21.01
CA GLN A 162 -28.16 13.03 21.62
C GLN A 162 -28.15 14.13 20.56
N ASN A 163 -29.32 14.44 19.99
CA ASN A 163 -29.80 15.79 19.69
C ASN A 163 -31.12 15.67 18.90
N ASN A 164 -32.20 16.07 19.55
CA ASN A 164 -33.52 16.24 18.95
C ASN A 164 -33.50 17.51 18.09
N ASP A 165 -33.12 17.39 16.83
CA ASP A 165 -33.29 18.46 15.84
C ASP A 165 -34.10 17.94 14.64
N PRO A 166 -35.37 18.37 14.45
CA PRO A 166 -36.29 17.78 13.48
C PRO A 166 -36.18 18.38 12.07
N SER A 167 -34.99 18.75 11.61
CA SER A 167 -34.78 19.26 10.24
C SER A 167 -33.57 18.64 9.55
N VAL A 168 -33.65 17.35 9.22
CA VAL A 168 -32.84 16.75 8.15
C VAL A 168 -33.78 16.05 7.17
N VAL A 169 -33.79 16.59 5.95
CA VAL A 169 -34.57 16.14 4.80
C VAL A 169 -34.32 14.65 4.56
N LEU A 170 -35.43 13.90 4.54
CA LEU A 170 -35.56 12.51 4.13
C LEU A 170 -34.86 12.26 2.78
N ILE A 171 -33.72 11.59 2.81
CA ILE A 171 -33.25 10.80 1.68
C ILE A 171 -33.79 9.39 1.89
N ASN A 172 -34.74 9.01 1.01
CA ASN A 172 -35.38 7.71 0.98
C ASN A 172 -34.37 6.61 0.65
N ASN A 173 -34.00 5.80 1.66
CA ASN A 173 -33.80 4.34 1.67
C ASN A 173 -32.74 3.94 2.71
N PRO A 174 -33.10 3.22 3.80
CA PRO A 174 -32.18 2.81 4.86
C PRO A 174 -31.52 1.47 4.52
N THR A 175 -30.80 1.39 3.41
CA THR A 175 -30.11 0.15 3.00
C THR A 175 -28.62 0.42 2.84
N ASP A 176 -27.86 -0.12 3.80
CA ASP A 176 -26.41 -0.35 3.77
C ASP A 176 -25.48 0.74 4.35
N THR A 177 -25.71 1.13 5.61
CA THR A 177 -24.75 1.85 6.46
C THR A 177 -23.56 0.99 6.92
N SER A 178 -23.40 -0.22 6.39
CA SER A 178 -22.24 -1.07 6.69
C SER A 178 -20.97 -0.45 6.08
N VAL A 179 -19.80 -0.67 6.71
CA VAL A 179 -18.51 -0.23 6.12
C VAL A 179 -18.33 -0.82 4.72
N ALA A 180 -18.87 -2.02 4.48
CA ALA A 180 -18.83 -2.67 3.18
C ALA A 180 -19.63 -1.92 2.10
N GLY A 181 -20.74 -1.29 2.47
CA GLY A 181 -21.49 -0.37 1.61
C GLY A 181 -20.74 0.94 1.36
N LEU A 182 -20.15 1.53 2.41
CA LEU A 182 -19.39 2.80 2.31
C LEU A 182 -18.08 2.68 1.51
N LEU A 183 -17.44 1.51 1.51
CA LEU A 183 -16.25 1.21 0.72
C LEU A 183 -16.56 0.50 -0.62
N ALA A 184 -17.83 0.45 -1.03
CA ALA A 184 -18.18 -0.05 -2.35
C ALA A 184 -17.61 0.86 -3.46
N ILE A 185 -17.12 0.21 -4.52
CA ILE A 185 -16.76 0.90 -5.76
C ILE A 185 -18.05 1.48 -6.34
N ASN A 186 -18.09 2.79 -6.56
CA ASN A 186 -19.27 3.49 -7.03
C ASN A 186 -19.01 4.30 -8.31
N SER A 187 -20.06 4.93 -8.84
CA SER A 187 -19.98 5.70 -10.08
C SER A 187 -19.00 6.88 -10.06
N LYS A 188 -18.68 7.44 -8.87
CA LYS A 188 -17.62 8.47 -8.75
C LYS A 188 -16.23 7.86 -8.93
N ASP A 189 -16.02 6.63 -8.47
CA ASP A 189 -14.76 5.91 -8.70
C ASP A 189 -14.58 5.59 -10.20
N GLU A 190 -15.67 5.25 -10.90
CA GLU A 190 -15.68 5.03 -12.35
C GLU A 190 -15.42 6.33 -13.15
N GLN A 191 -15.90 7.47 -12.66
CA GLN A 191 -15.58 8.79 -13.23
C GLN A 191 -14.10 9.15 -13.03
N LEU A 192 -13.52 8.86 -11.87
CA LEU A 192 -12.07 9.04 -11.64
C LEU A 192 -11.24 8.20 -12.61
N LEU A 193 -11.63 6.93 -12.80
CA LEU A 193 -11.00 6.04 -13.77
C LEU A 193 -11.06 6.62 -15.19
N THR A 194 -12.15 7.26 -15.59
CA THR A 194 -12.32 7.83 -16.93
C THR A 194 -11.58 9.16 -17.11
N ALA A 195 -11.50 9.98 -16.06
CA ALA A 195 -10.82 11.28 -16.07
C ALA A 195 -9.28 11.13 -16.07
N ASP A 196 -8.72 10.25 -15.24
CA ASP A 196 -7.26 10.06 -15.17
C ASP A 196 -6.69 9.36 -16.41
N THR A 197 -7.49 8.50 -17.06
CA THR A 197 -6.98 7.67 -18.17
C THR A 197 -6.89 8.38 -19.51
N SER A 198 -7.53 9.54 -19.63
CA SER A 198 -7.38 10.41 -20.80
C SER A 198 -6.12 11.29 -20.72
N GLY A 199 -5.46 11.39 -19.55
CA GLY A 199 -4.24 12.18 -19.32
C GLY A 199 -3.00 11.38 -18.88
N TYR A 200 -3.12 10.08 -18.63
CA TYR A 200 -2.01 9.26 -18.14
C TYR A 200 -0.96 9.03 -19.24
N VAL A 201 0.02 9.92 -19.30
CA VAL A 201 1.24 9.74 -20.09
C VAL A 201 2.28 9.06 -19.21
N TYR A 202 2.52 7.77 -19.46
CA TYR A 202 3.65 7.08 -18.87
C TYR A 202 4.94 7.76 -19.33
N ASN A 203 5.58 8.50 -18.43
CA ASN A 203 6.88 9.09 -18.70
C ASN A 203 7.93 8.08 -18.24
N SER A 204 8.77 7.61 -19.16
CA SER A 204 9.81 6.59 -18.88
C SER A 204 10.92 7.10 -17.95
N LYS A 205 10.94 8.40 -17.65
CA LYS A 205 11.87 9.00 -16.69
C LYS A 205 11.23 9.04 -15.31
N GLU A 206 11.96 8.54 -14.33
CA GLU A 206 11.65 8.66 -12.91
C GLU A 206 11.30 10.12 -12.57
N ILE A 207 10.08 10.33 -12.07
CA ILE A 207 9.59 11.65 -11.71
C ILE A 207 10.22 12.00 -10.36
N GLN A 208 11.03 13.08 -10.33
CA GLN A 208 11.59 13.58 -9.09
C GLN A 208 10.50 14.16 -8.20
N SER A 209 10.44 13.64 -6.98
CA SER A 209 9.57 14.12 -5.91
C SER A 209 9.90 15.56 -5.55
N LYS A 210 8.85 16.40 -5.52
CA LYS A 210 8.97 17.83 -5.21
C LYS A 210 8.86 18.05 -3.70
N PRO A 211 9.58 19.03 -3.11
CA PRO A 211 9.38 19.42 -1.72
C PRO A 211 7.91 19.70 -1.41
N GLU A 212 7.46 19.28 -0.23
CA GLU A 212 6.10 19.43 0.28
C GLU A 212 6.15 19.91 1.74
N THR A 213 5.15 20.67 2.18
CA THR A 213 5.05 21.11 3.57
C THR A 213 4.23 20.13 4.42
N MET A 214 4.48 20.12 5.73
CA MET A 214 3.68 19.34 6.67
C MET A 214 2.18 19.69 6.59
N ASP A 215 1.83 20.97 6.47
CA ASP A 215 0.45 21.43 6.40
C ASP A 215 -0.25 20.88 5.14
N ASN A 216 0.41 20.89 3.97
CA ASN A 216 -0.12 20.31 2.73
C ASN A 216 -0.32 18.78 2.81
N ILE A 217 0.38 18.12 3.73
CA ILE A 217 0.22 16.70 4.03
C ILE A 217 -0.95 16.47 4.99
N ILE A 218 -1.06 17.25 6.06
CA ILE A 218 -1.98 16.97 7.19
C ILE A 218 -3.35 17.64 7.00
N ASP A 219 -3.39 18.92 6.65
CA ASP A 219 -4.62 19.71 6.58
C ASP A 219 -5.70 19.11 5.67
N PRO A 220 -5.36 18.48 4.54
CA PRO A 220 -6.37 17.85 3.69
C PRO A 220 -7.18 16.75 4.39
N PHE A 221 -6.65 16.14 5.46
CA PHE A 221 -7.40 15.14 6.23
C PHE A 221 -8.42 15.76 7.19
N ASP A 222 -8.35 17.07 7.45
CA ASP A 222 -9.32 17.86 8.20
C ASP A 222 -10.33 18.56 7.28
N ASP A 223 -10.86 17.81 6.32
CA ASP A 223 -11.84 18.28 5.33
C ASP A 223 -13.27 18.51 5.87
N GLY A 224 -13.46 18.45 7.19
CA GLY A 224 -14.76 18.56 7.86
C GLY A 224 -15.70 17.37 7.64
N LYS A 225 -15.27 16.31 6.94
CA LYS A 225 -16.11 15.16 6.61
C LYS A 225 -15.91 14.00 7.58
N LYS A 226 -17.01 13.32 7.91
CA LYS A 226 -17.00 12.10 8.74
C LYS A 226 -16.29 10.97 8.01
N ALA A 227 -15.23 10.43 8.61
CA ALA A 227 -14.50 9.30 8.06
C ALA A 227 -15.28 7.98 8.23
N SER A 228 -15.22 7.12 7.22
CA SER A 228 -15.70 5.74 7.24
C SER A 228 -14.57 4.73 7.46
N ALA A 229 -13.36 5.04 6.99
CA ALA A 229 -12.20 4.16 7.07
C ALA A 229 -10.89 4.93 6.91
N TYR A 230 -9.79 4.30 7.35
CA TYR A 230 -8.44 4.80 7.15
C TYR A 230 -7.50 3.68 6.68
N ALA A 231 -6.54 4.00 5.83
CA ALA A 231 -5.53 3.05 5.38
C ALA A 231 -4.15 3.70 5.32
N LEU A 232 -3.12 2.86 5.53
CA LEU A 232 -1.72 3.22 5.32
C LEU A 232 -1.08 2.21 4.38
N MET A 233 -0.27 2.70 3.46
CA MET A 233 0.61 1.93 2.59
C MET A 233 2.04 2.41 2.77
N ILE A 234 3.00 1.48 2.85
CA ILE A 234 4.44 1.76 2.77
C ILE A 234 4.96 1.28 1.42
N HIS A 235 5.71 2.16 0.76
CA HIS A 235 6.29 1.94 -0.56
C HIS A 235 7.81 1.91 -0.44
N ILE A 236 8.44 0.94 -1.08
CA ILE A 236 9.89 0.74 -1.04
C ILE A 236 10.41 0.59 -2.46
N GLN A 237 11.33 1.47 -2.85
CA GLN A 237 12.11 1.37 -4.08
C GLN A 237 13.53 0.95 -3.70
N GLN A 238 13.96 -0.23 -4.14
CA GLN A 238 15.32 -0.69 -3.99
C GLN A 238 16.23 0.02 -5.02
N PRO A 239 17.51 0.27 -4.71
CA PRO A 239 18.48 0.77 -5.69
C PRO A 239 18.61 -0.16 -6.90
N LEU A 240 18.58 -1.48 -6.62
CA LEU A 240 18.43 -2.55 -7.59
C LEU A 240 17.20 -3.37 -7.21
N SER A 241 16.12 -3.19 -7.97
CA SER A 241 14.88 -3.97 -7.87
C SER A 241 15.16 -5.46 -7.73
N GLY A 242 14.56 -6.11 -6.74
CA GLY A 242 14.71 -7.54 -6.45
C GLY A 242 16.03 -7.96 -5.79
N LYS A 243 16.91 -7.02 -5.41
CA LYS A 243 18.23 -7.35 -4.84
C LYS A 243 18.56 -6.52 -3.59
N ARG A 244 19.20 -7.15 -2.60
CA ARG A 244 19.76 -6.53 -1.38
C ARG A 244 21.02 -5.69 -1.64
N LYS A 245 21.02 -4.90 -2.71
CA LYS A 245 22.14 -4.03 -3.10
C LYS A 245 21.88 -2.61 -2.63
N ILE A 246 22.59 -2.16 -1.59
CA ILE A 246 22.37 -0.90 -0.86
C ILE A 246 22.55 0.35 -1.74
N TYR A 247 23.40 0.29 -2.76
CA TYR A 247 23.59 1.35 -3.73
C TYR A 247 24.11 0.81 -5.07
N ILE A 248 23.80 1.52 -6.16
CA ILE A 248 24.41 1.30 -7.48
C ILE A 248 25.22 2.55 -7.84
N LYS A 249 26.54 2.38 -7.95
CA LYS A 249 27.48 3.51 -8.17
C LYS A 249 27.30 4.58 -7.06
N LEU A 250 27.81 5.80 -7.27
CA LEU A 250 27.80 6.84 -6.24
C LEU A 250 26.42 7.51 -6.02
N ASN A 251 25.47 7.38 -6.96
CA ASN A 251 24.30 8.26 -7.00
C ASN A 251 22.94 7.56 -7.03
N LYS A 252 22.89 6.23 -7.22
CA LYS A 252 21.61 5.50 -7.24
C LYS A 252 21.40 4.80 -5.90
N VAL A 253 20.57 5.43 -5.09
CA VAL A 253 20.07 4.92 -3.81
C VAL A 253 18.58 4.57 -3.96
N GLY A 254 18.03 3.90 -2.97
CA GLY A 254 16.61 3.58 -2.93
C GLY A 254 15.82 4.63 -2.15
N HIS A 255 14.50 4.47 -2.15
CA HIS A 255 13.58 5.34 -1.44
C HIS A 255 12.55 4.53 -0.66
N THR A 256 12.11 5.10 0.47
CA THR A 256 11.00 4.57 1.26
C THR A 256 10.09 5.73 1.59
N PHE A 257 8.81 5.58 1.25
CA PHE A 257 7.78 6.59 1.45
C PHE A 257 6.47 5.91 1.82
N ILE A 258 5.44 6.69 2.15
CA ILE A 258 4.13 6.16 2.53
C ILE A 258 3.01 6.80 1.73
N THR A 259 1.87 6.14 1.68
CA THR A 259 0.58 6.74 1.33
C THR A 259 -0.37 6.61 2.51
N LEU A 260 -0.98 7.72 2.90
CA LEU A 260 -2.01 7.79 3.93
C LEU A 260 -3.36 8.11 3.27
N ILE A 261 -4.41 7.36 3.64
CA ILE A 261 -5.74 7.45 3.01
C ILE A 261 -6.81 7.60 4.08
N LYS A 262 -7.71 8.58 3.88
CA LYS A 262 -8.96 8.74 4.62
C LYS A 262 -10.12 8.55 3.65
N TYR A 263 -11.03 7.64 3.97
CA TYR A 263 -12.30 7.50 3.26
C TYR A 263 -13.39 8.23 4.03
N ASN A 264 -14.20 9.01 3.32
CA ASN A 264 -15.31 9.75 3.89
C ASN A 264 -16.62 9.00 3.70
N SER A 265 -17.58 9.27 4.58
CA SER A 265 -18.92 8.67 4.54
C SER A 265 -19.74 9.13 3.31
N ASP A 266 -19.34 10.22 2.65
CA ASP A 266 -19.94 10.73 1.42
C ASP A 266 -19.35 10.10 0.13
N SER A 267 -18.60 9.00 0.30
CA SER A 267 -17.87 8.27 -0.74
C SER A 267 -16.68 9.00 -1.36
N THR A 268 -16.31 10.20 -0.86
CA THR A 268 -15.05 10.84 -1.25
C THR A 268 -13.87 10.28 -0.46
N SER A 269 -12.65 10.54 -0.89
CA SER A 269 -11.44 10.14 -0.17
C SER A 269 -10.34 11.19 -0.30
N VAL A 270 -9.50 11.25 0.73
CA VAL A 270 -8.26 12.04 0.74
C VAL A 270 -7.09 11.07 0.76
N SER A 271 -6.11 11.28 -0.12
CA SER A 271 -4.89 10.47 -0.21
C SER A 271 -3.66 11.36 -0.29
N ARG A 272 -2.61 11.04 0.46
CA ARG A 272 -1.34 11.75 0.42
C ARG A 272 -0.18 10.76 0.41
N SER A 273 0.66 10.86 -0.62
CA SER A 273 1.87 10.05 -0.78
C SER A 273 3.10 10.92 -0.59
N PHE A 274 3.95 10.59 0.39
CA PHE A 274 5.10 11.42 0.73
C PHE A 274 6.15 10.65 1.53
N GLY A 275 7.37 11.18 1.49
CA GLY A 275 8.53 10.60 2.15
C GLY A 275 9.39 11.66 2.84
N PHE A 276 10.33 11.17 3.65
CA PHE A 276 11.24 11.99 4.45
C PHE A 276 12.64 11.97 3.83
N TYR A 277 13.11 13.14 3.37
CA TYR A 277 14.32 13.25 2.56
C TYR A 277 15.34 14.22 3.17
N PRO A 278 16.63 14.08 2.83
CA PRO A 278 17.60 15.09 3.17
C PRO A 278 17.38 16.33 2.28
N LYS A 279 17.37 17.51 2.90
CA LYS A 279 17.54 18.76 2.17
C LYS A 279 19.02 18.86 1.78
N LYS A 280 19.28 19.15 0.51
CA LYS A 280 20.66 19.28 -0.02
C LYS A 280 21.26 20.62 0.40
N ASP A 281 21.66 20.72 1.66
CA ASP A 281 22.34 21.89 2.21
C ASP A 281 23.72 22.11 1.52
N HIS A 282 24.37 21.04 1.09
CA HIS A 282 25.58 21.02 0.27
C HIS A 282 25.69 19.70 -0.53
N PHE A 283 26.69 19.59 -1.42
CA PHE A 283 26.83 18.44 -2.34
C PHE A 283 27.07 17.07 -1.65
N LEU A 284 27.47 17.08 -0.38
CA LEU A 284 27.73 15.87 0.42
C LEU A 284 26.66 15.62 1.50
N SER A 285 25.59 16.40 1.55
CA SER A 285 24.54 16.23 2.56
C SER A 285 23.96 14.81 2.48
N ALA A 286 23.85 14.17 3.65
CA ALA A 286 23.37 12.78 3.79
C ALA A 286 24.18 11.74 3.01
N THR A 287 25.49 11.94 2.90
CA THR A 287 26.46 10.92 2.44
C THR A 287 27.10 10.21 3.64
N PRO A 288 27.77 9.07 3.48
CA PRO A 288 28.42 8.41 4.60
C PRO A 288 29.46 9.28 5.33
N LEU A 289 30.10 10.21 4.63
CA LEU A 289 31.05 11.16 5.22
C LEU A 289 30.34 12.29 6.01
N PHE A 290 29.18 12.74 5.53
CA PHE A 290 28.35 13.76 6.18
C PHE A 290 26.91 13.24 6.32
N PRO A 291 26.67 12.32 7.27
CA PRO A 291 25.42 11.57 7.31
C PRO A 291 24.22 12.43 7.73
N SER A 292 24.43 13.58 8.37
CA SER A 292 23.34 14.46 8.83
C SER A 292 23.13 15.67 7.94
N SER A 293 21.86 16.03 7.71
CA SER A 293 21.43 17.26 7.05
C SER A 293 20.13 17.76 7.68
N THR A 294 19.68 18.96 7.28
CA THR A 294 18.25 19.28 7.47
C THR A 294 17.39 18.33 6.63
N SER A 295 16.13 18.18 7.02
CA SER A 295 15.17 17.32 6.34
C SER A 295 14.17 18.13 5.53
N VAL A 296 13.44 17.46 4.65
CA VAL A 296 12.34 18.00 3.89
C VAL A 296 11.38 16.85 3.55
N PHE A 297 10.08 17.08 3.67
CA PHE A 297 9.11 16.16 3.07
C PHE A 297 9.06 16.36 1.56
N LYS A 298 8.79 15.30 0.82
CA LYS A 298 8.53 15.40 -0.61
C LYS A 298 7.28 14.65 -0.99
N ASN A 299 6.57 15.19 -1.97
CA ASN A 299 5.41 14.55 -2.58
C ASN A 299 5.87 13.42 -3.51
N ASP A 300 5.48 12.20 -3.15
CA ASP A 300 5.82 10.94 -3.81
C ASP A 300 4.62 10.32 -4.54
N GLU A 301 3.56 11.09 -4.81
CA GLU A 301 2.34 10.61 -5.48
C GLU A 301 2.63 9.90 -6.81
N LEU A 302 3.60 10.41 -7.56
CA LEU A 302 4.02 9.85 -8.84
C LEU A 302 5.34 9.07 -8.77
N HIS A 303 5.90 8.87 -7.58
CA HIS A 303 7.18 8.19 -7.41
C HIS A 303 7.07 6.68 -7.67
N SER A 304 8.11 6.06 -8.23
CA SER A 304 8.14 4.61 -8.47
C SER A 304 8.49 3.85 -7.19
N TRP A 305 8.05 2.60 -7.11
CA TRP A 305 8.33 1.68 -6.02
C TRP A 305 8.50 0.27 -6.58
N ASP A 306 9.21 -0.60 -5.85
CA ASP A 306 9.36 -2.03 -6.19
C ASP A 306 8.42 -2.86 -5.32
N GLU A 307 8.33 -2.54 -4.03
CA GLU A 307 7.51 -3.26 -3.05
C GLU A 307 6.52 -2.32 -2.34
N THR A 308 5.30 -2.81 -2.13
CA THR A 308 4.26 -2.12 -1.38
C THR A 308 3.65 -3.05 -0.34
N ILE A 309 3.42 -2.51 0.87
CA ILE A 309 2.64 -3.17 1.91
C ILE A 309 1.55 -2.20 2.39
N GLY A 310 0.30 -2.63 2.40
CA GLY A 310 -0.85 -1.83 2.81
C GLY A 310 -1.73 -2.51 3.85
N ARG A 311 -2.48 -1.71 4.61
CA ARG A 311 -3.58 -2.19 5.44
C ARG A 311 -4.55 -1.08 5.81
N PHE A 312 -5.73 -1.48 6.26
CA PHE A 312 -6.62 -0.61 7.02
C PHE A 312 -6.12 -0.44 8.46
N ILE A 313 -6.35 0.74 9.02
CA ILE A 313 -5.94 1.15 10.36
C ILE A 313 -7.08 1.87 11.08
N SER A 314 -7.09 1.80 12.41
CA SER A 314 -8.05 2.53 13.23
C SER A 314 -7.82 4.04 13.18
N GLU A 315 -8.87 4.81 13.47
CA GLU A 315 -8.78 6.26 13.65
C GLU A 315 -7.71 6.65 14.67
N ARG A 316 -7.59 5.89 15.77
CA ARG A 316 -6.56 6.11 16.80
C ARG A 316 -5.16 6.00 16.22
N LYS A 317 -4.90 4.97 15.40
CA LYS A 317 -3.60 4.79 14.73
C LYS A 317 -3.37 5.87 13.69
N PHE A 318 -4.40 6.23 12.93
CA PHE A 318 -4.34 7.31 11.95
C PHE A 318 -3.95 8.65 12.60
N LYS A 319 -4.61 9.03 13.70
CA LYS A 319 -4.26 10.21 14.50
C LYS A 319 -2.84 10.13 15.05
N LYS A 320 -2.43 8.95 15.54
CA LYS A 320 -1.05 8.74 16.01
C LYS A 320 -0.01 8.89 14.89
N ILE A 321 -0.32 8.42 13.69
CA ILE A 321 0.52 8.61 12.50
C ILE A 321 0.66 10.11 12.18
N LEU A 322 -0.44 10.88 12.22
CA LEU A 322 -0.38 12.33 12.02
C LEU A 322 0.50 13.02 13.08
N GLU A 323 0.43 12.61 14.34
CA GLU A 323 1.34 13.11 15.38
C GLU A 323 2.80 12.80 15.07
N VAL A 324 3.11 11.55 14.68
CA VAL A 324 4.47 11.16 14.30
C VAL A 324 4.97 11.99 13.11
N ILE A 325 4.13 12.25 12.10
CA ILE A 325 4.48 13.11 10.97
C ILE A 325 4.84 14.53 11.44
N LYS A 326 4.05 15.12 12.35
CA LYS A 326 4.35 16.43 12.95
C LYS A 326 5.69 16.46 13.68
N GLU A 327 6.03 15.39 14.40
CA GLU A 327 7.34 15.28 15.05
C GLU A 327 8.48 15.21 14.02
N TYR A 328 8.29 14.52 12.90
CA TYR A 328 9.31 14.36 11.86
C TYR A 328 9.63 15.66 11.12
N ASP A 329 8.68 16.59 11.01
CA ASP A 329 8.88 17.91 10.42
C ASP A 329 10.03 18.68 11.09
N GLN A 330 10.26 18.43 12.38
CA GLN A 330 11.31 19.06 13.18
C GLN A 330 12.57 18.19 13.34
N LYS A 331 12.56 16.94 12.83
CA LYS A 331 13.70 16.01 12.96
C LYS A 331 14.70 16.20 11.82
N ARG A 332 15.99 16.15 12.15
CA ARG A 332 17.06 16.14 11.16
C ARG A 332 17.12 14.81 10.42
N TYR A 333 17.48 14.86 9.14
CA TYR A 333 17.82 13.65 8.40
C TYR A 333 19.19 13.15 8.87
N ASN A 334 19.31 11.84 9.06
CA ASN A 334 20.58 11.16 9.30
C ASN A 334 20.63 9.82 8.57
N LEU A 335 21.57 9.67 7.64
CA LEU A 335 21.72 8.46 6.82
C LEU A 335 21.80 7.15 7.65
N ASN A 336 22.40 7.19 8.85
CA ASN A 336 22.63 6.01 9.67
C ASN A 336 21.54 5.74 10.74
N LYS A 337 20.81 6.79 11.15
CA LYS A 337 19.95 6.74 12.36
C LYS A 337 18.51 7.28 12.18
N ASN A 338 18.27 8.09 11.15
CA ASN A 338 16.96 8.69 10.90
C ASN A 338 16.83 9.09 9.43
N ASN A 339 16.63 8.11 8.57
CA ASN A 339 16.52 8.27 7.12
C ASN A 339 15.10 7.97 6.60
N CYS A 340 14.92 7.94 5.29
CA CYS A 340 13.62 7.65 4.66
C CYS A 340 13.05 6.29 5.09
N THR A 341 13.88 5.27 5.26
CA THR A 341 13.46 3.95 5.71
C THR A 341 13.12 3.95 7.19
N ASP A 342 13.88 4.63 8.05
CA ASP A 342 13.51 4.77 9.47
C ASP A 342 12.14 5.45 9.63
N PHE A 343 11.90 6.51 8.84
CA PHE A 343 10.60 7.19 8.78
C PHE A 343 9.48 6.24 8.37
N GLY A 344 9.64 5.53 7.23
CA GLY A 344 8.65 4.57 6.76
C GLY A 344 8.37 3.45 7.76
N LEU A 345 9.42 2.88 8.37
CA LEU A 345 9.30 1.83 9.38
C LEU A 345 8.62 2.29 10.67
N ASN A 346 8.83 3.54 11.09
CA ASN A 346 8.16 4.10 12.27
C ASN A 346 6.65 4.24 12.03
N LEU A 347 6.26 4.78 10.86
CA LEU A 347 4.85 4.89 10.49
C LEU A 347 4.20 3.51 10.27
N ALA A 348 4.90 2.59 9.60
CA ALA A 348 4.47 1.21 9.43
C ALA A 348 4.27 0.53 10.80
N GLY A 349 5.21 0.68 11.74
CA GLY A 349 5.09 0.17 13.10
C GLY A 349 3.89 0.75 13.84
N THR A 350 3.62 2.05 13.69
CA THR A 350 2.44 2.71 14.27
C THR A 350 1.12 2.17 13.65
N ALA A 351 1.14 1.82 12.37
CA ALA A 351 0.05 1.14 11.68
C ALA A 351 -0.08 -0.35 12.08
N GLY A 352 0.92 -0.92 12.76
CA GLY A 352 0.98 -2.32 13.14
C GLY A 352 1.54 -3.25 12.07
N ILE A 353 2.36 -2.73 11.16
CA ILE A 353 3.16 -3.48 10.19
C ILE A 353 4.61 -3.53 10.71
N LYS A 354 5.16 -4.74 10.82
CA LYS A 354 6.58 -4.94 11.17
C LYS A 354 7.31 -5.57 10.00
N ILE A 355 8.33 -4.87 9.48
CA ILE A 355 9.28 -5.41 8.50
C ILE A 355 10.56 -5.74 9.25
N MET A 356 11.02 -6.99 9.16
CA MET A 356 12.24 -7.45 9.84
C MET A 356 13.46 -7.32 8.91
N ASP A 357 14.67 -7.46 9.44
CA ASP A 357 15.93 -7.51 8.66
C ASP A 357 16.19 -6.33 7.71
N THR A 358 15.72 -5.14 8.08
CA THR A 358 15.75 -3.91 7.28
C THR A 358 17.10 -3.17 7.31
N ARG A 359 18.07 -3.63 8.10
CA ARG A 359 19.38 -2.98 8.28
C ARG A 359 20.41 -3.47 7.27
N GLY A 360 21.38 -2.62 6.97
CA GLY A 360 22.52 -2.92 6.11
C GLY A 360 23.69 -1.97 6.40
N SER A 361 24.85 -2.24 5.81
CA SER A 361 26.08 -1.47 6.03
C SER A 361 26.68 -0.98 4.70
N TRP A 362 27.28 0.20 4.73
CA TRP A 362 27.98 0.83 3.62
C TRP A 362 29.31 1.41 4.14
N PRO A 363 30.24 1.81 3.26
CA PRO A 363 31.49 2.42 3.73
C PRO A 363 31.20 3.58 4.68
N LEU A 364 31.78 3.55 5.88
CA LEU A 364 31.63 4.57 6.93
C LEU A 364 30.24 4.71 7.57
N GLY A 365 29.33 3.73 7.40
CA GLY A 365 28.02 3.79 8.04
C GLY A 365 27.18 2.52 7.95
N SER A 366 26.05 2.54 8.64
CA SER A 366 25.05 1.47 8.62
C SER A 366 23.73 2.00 9.15
N GLY A 367 22.63 1.34 8.79
CA GLY A 367 21.29 1.76 9.18
C GLY A 367 20.20 0.97 8.45
N ASN A 368 18.95 1.31 8.77
CA ASN A 368 17.82 0.85 7.95
C ASN A 368 17.96 1.41 6.54
N ASN A 369 17.65 0.62 5.52
CA ASN A 369 17.77 1.09 4.14
C ASN A 369 16.76 0.41 3.22
N PRO A 370 16.42 1.05 2.07
CA PRO A 370 15.41 0.54 1.16
C PRO A 370 15.78 -0.80 0.52
N ALA A 371 17.08 -1.06 0.28
CA ALA A 371 17.51 -2.32 -0.32
C ALA A 371 17.23 -3.51 0.60
N SER A 372 17.62 -3.40 1.88
CA SER A 372 17.36 -4.42 2.91
C SER A 372 15.86 -4.52 3.22
N ALA A 373 15.15 -3.40 3.31
CA ALA A 373 13.72 -3.39 3.57
C ALA A 373 12.92 -4.07 2.44
N GLY A 374 13.14 -3.68 1.18
CA GLY A 374 12.47 -4.27 0.03
C GLY A 374 12.77 -5.76 -0.11
N GLN A 375 14.04 -6.15 0.08
CA GLN A 375 14.40 -7.57 0.07
C GLN A 375 13.67 -8.36 1.16
N SER A 376 13.52 -7.76 2.35
CA SER A 376 12.82 -8.41 3.45
C SER A 376 11.33 -8.59 3.16
N VAL A 377 10.70 -7.67 2.41
CA VAL A 377 9.33 -7.86 1.90
C VAL A 377 9.27 -9.08 0.98
N LEU A 378 10.18 -9.17 0.01
CA LEU A 378 10.24 -10.29 -0.94
C LEU A 378 10.52 -11.64 -0.27
N GLU A 379 11.30 -11.64 0.82
CA GLU A 379 11.58 -12.83 1.63
C GLU A 379 10.43 -13.19 2.60
N GLY A 380 9.30 -12.48 2.57
CA GLY A 380 8.15 -12.72 3.45
C GLY A 380 8.39 -12.33 4.91
N LYS A 381 9.39 -11.48 5.18
CA LYS A 381 9.76 -11.04 6.54
C LYS A 381 8.93 -9.85 7.01
N VAL A 382 7.63 -9.94 6.79
CA VAL A 382 6.64 -8.91 7.11
C VAL A 382 5.58 -9.53 8.00
N LEU A 383 5.25 -8.86 9.11
CA LEU A 383 4.28 -9.33 10.08
C LEU A 383 3.20 -8.29 10.33
N ASN A 384 1.95 -8.74 10.40
CA ASN A 384 0.89 -7.97 11.05
C ASN A 384 1.01 -8.17 12.57
N THR A 385 1.21 -7.08 13.30
CA THR A 385 1.38 -7.11 14.76
C THR A 385 0.09 -7.04 15.57
N ASP A 386 -1.06 -6.82 14.91
CA ASP A 386 -2.36 -6.68 15.60
C ASP A 386 -3.35 -7.82 15.33
N GLY A 387 -2.94 -8.89 14.64
CA GLY A 387 -3.72 -10.12 14.48
C GLY A 387 -5.03 -10.07 13.67
N ASN A 388 -5.58 -8.90 13.38
CA ASN A 388 -6.97 -8.79 12.94
C ASN A 388 -7.21 -8.95 11.42
N TYR A 389 -6.22 -8.74 10.56
CA TYR A 389 -6.38 -8.84 9.09
C TYR A 389 -5.09 -9.29 8.40
N SER A 390 -5.18 -9.79 7.16
CA SER A 390 -3.98 -9.97 6.34
C SER A 390 -3.35 -8.59 6.01
N LEU A 391 -2.14 -8.60 5.45
CA LEU A 391 -1.56 -7.41 4.84
C LEU A 391 -1.82 -7.46 3.35
N PHE A 392 -2.11 -6.31 2.74
CA PHE A 392 -2.02 -6.17 1.30
C PHE A 392 -0.54 -6.10 0.92
N ILE A 393 -0.08 -6.95 0.01
CA ILE A 393 1.31 -6.93 -0.48
C ILE A 393 1.28 -6.94 -2.00
N CYS A 394 1.93 -5.96 -2.60
CA CYS A 394 2.05 -5.82 -4.04
C CYS A 394 3.51 -5.57 -4.41
N ASN A 395 3.95 -6.17 -5.52
CA ASN A 395 5.28 -5.95 -6.07
C ASN A 395 5.19 -5.53 -7.54
N ASP A 396 6.17 -4.71 -7.95
CA ASP A 396 6.37 -4.19 -9.31
C ASP A 396 7.67 -4.75 -9.92
N LEU A 397 8.06 -5.96 -9.51
CA LEU A 397 9.23 -6.62 -10.06
C LEU A 397 8.96 -7.09 -11.48
N ASP A 398 9.84 -6.68 -12.41
CA ASP A 398 10.03 -7.40 -13.66
C ASP A 398 10.63 -8.77 -13.31
N LEU A 399 9.79 -9.76 -13.03
CA LEU A 399 10.23 -11.15 -13.03
C LEU A 399 10.51 -11.54 -14.48
N LYS A 400 11.66 -11.11 -15.02
CA LYS A 400 12.23 -11.80 -16.16
C LYS A 400 12.59 -13.22 -15.69
N PRO A 401 12.06 -14.26 -16.35
CA PRO A 401 12.34 -15.65 -16.00
C PRO A 401 13.83 -15.97 -16.08
#